data_AF-A0AB39TV50-F1
#
_entry.id   AF-A0AB39TV50-F1
#
_cell.length_a   1.000
_cell.length_b   1.000
_cell.length_c   1.000
_cell.angle_alpha   90.00
_cell.angle_beta   90.00
_cell.angle_gamma   90.00
#
_symmetry.space_group_name_H-M   'P 1'
#
loop_
_entity.id
_entity.type
_entity.pdbx_description
1 polymer ?
#
loop_
_entity_poly.entity_id
_entity_poly.type
_entity_poly.pdbx_seq_one_letter_code
_entity_poly.pdbx_strand_id
1 'polypeptide(L)'
;MADDSDLFETIASAVPFGEYMAKGLEVVQGMYNFGRSGQGQQAIEQLQQQVQAIGADLKNLSGKVDELNARVTQDENLARLRSINGYHRDIEGLAFELTHATSADEIAVIAKKASLSASSMTDDEDLWLWSDILHHPSPGGTEGTELTTPEFKVIPLPVYGLTVGLFSLASSLHIAKEPSAAGGYLSTFQTLADTVSVRPDWVDIEKPPKTLPEKIRASITVMPIAATNYPTGGKCTYGLECVNRIERTAVIVRTMTLTDSPAGSMCEAPPNLGYADETRIEDEYAPIQLLAVLEEMLFRLRTSGTLADPPRQDFPDIRAVTGALYAVQPDGDLVMYSFNTDNHLSTPFDWHTSGTVVGTGWRNYIDILSGYWNVLYAVQDDGAILWYEHDGAANEVNSWSGPKVVEAATIQIDNWIDWRISGGSGWMYQVRRSEGVGGGLKQAIPRITLESAYHAGYKTGEGSFSQPATLANQWSQYRIVFSGSNNVIFGISDDGRLWWHRHDPVHGSLEGPVEVGSGWDIFRNVFSSGNGMIFGIYPNGTMMGYLLNEWELGPHDGPATWVGPVPVGGPNWNGFQRIIPRFDEGSITVK
;
A
#
# COMPACT_ATOMS: atom_id res chain seq x y z
N MET A 1 25.00 -9.70 25.43
CA MET A 1 23.67 -9.14 25.74
C MET A 1 23.95 -7.85 26.46
N ALA A 2 23.56 -6.73 25.87
CA ALA A 2 23.70 -5.42 26.48
C ALA A 2 22.85 -5.34 27.77
N ASP A 3 23.33 -4.64 28.79
CA ASP A 3 22.61 -4.34 30.02
C ASP A 3 21.69 -3.12 29.80
N ASP A 4 20.63 -2.95 30.60
CA ASP A 4 19.66 -1.83 30.50
C ASP A 4 20.32 -0.45 30.70
N SER A 5 21.60 -0.42 31.11
CA SER A 5 22.39 0.81 31.29
C SER A 5 23.29 1.17 30.10
N ASP A 6 23.41 0.30 29.09
CA ASP A 6 24.30 0.51 27.96
C ASP A 6 23.79 1.61 27.02
N LEU A 7 24.67 2.54 26.63
CA LEU A 7 24.34 3.65 25.74
C LEU A 7 24.98 3.43 24.36
N PHE A 8 24.18 3.54 23.30
CA PHE A 8 24.69 3.44 21.94
C PHE A 8 24.94 4.82 21.34
N GLU A 9 26.12 5.00 20.75
CA GLU A 9 26.37 6.07 19.80
C GLU A 9 26.23 5.48 18.40
N THR A 10 25.06 5.72 17.80
CA THR A 10 24.68 5.08 16.53
C THR A 10 25.04 5.96 15.35
N ILE A 11 25.49 5.34 14.28
CA ILE A 11 25.73 6.07 13.02
C ILE A 11 24.42 6.60 12.44
N ALA A 12 23.30 5.93 12.72
CA ALA A 12 21.97 6.40 12.36
C ALA A 12 21.57 7.70 13.11
N SER A 13 22.08 7.94 14.32
CA SER A 13 21.81 9.16 15.10
C SER A 13 22.76 10.33 14.76
N ALA A 14 23.87 10.04 14.08
CA ALA A 14 24.87 11.05 13.74
C ALA A 14 24.33 12.08 12.74
N VAL A 15 23.47 11.72 11.80
CA VAL A 15 22.86 12.64 10.83
C VAL A 15 21.40 12.86 11.24
N PRO A 16 20.70 13.91 10.78
CA PRO A 16 19.25 13.78 10.62
C PRO A 16 19.00 12.68 9.57
N PHE A 17 19.19 11.42 9.95
CA PHE A 17 19.02 10.25 9.09
C PHE A 17 17.61 10.22 8.49
N GLY A 18 16.62 10.67 9.27
CA GLY A 18 15.28 10.96 8.77
C GLY A 18 15.26 11.99 7.63
N GLU A 19 16.03 13.09 7.69
CA GLU A 19 16.12 14.07 6.60
C GLU A 19 16.86 13.51 5.37
N TYR A 20 17.95 12.76 5.58
CA TYR A 20 18.69 12.11 4.48
C TYR A 20 17.79 11.11 3.74
N MET A 21 17.04 10.29 4.47
CA MET A 21 16.06 9.35 3.90
C MET A 21 14.89 10.09 3.24
N ALA A 22 14.34 11.12 3.87
CA ALA A 22 13.22 11.90 3.34
C ALA A 22 13.58 12.60 2.03
N LYS A 23 14.80 13.17 1.93
CA LYS A 23 15.31 13.71 0.67
C LYS A 23 15.40 12.62 -0.38
N GLY A 24 16.05 11.49 -0.09
CA GLY A 24 16.11 10.35 -1.02
C GLY A 24 14.75 9.93 -1.58
N LEU A 25 13.75 9.83 -0.70
CA LEU A 25 12.37 9.55 -1.08
C LEU A 25 11.76 10.66 -1.95
N GLU A 26 11.91 11.94 -1.57
CA GLU A 26 11.41 13.09 -2.33
C GLU A 26 11.98 13.09 -3.76
N VAL A 27 13.27 12.80 -3.92
CA VAL A 27 13.92 12.75 -5.23
C VAL A 27 13.34 11.65 -6.10
N VAL A 28 13.27 10.42 -5.59
CA VAL A 28 12.73 9.27 -6.32
C VAL A 28 11.25 9.48 -6.67
N GLN A 29 10.45 10.00 -5.73
CA GLN A 29 9.05 10.34 -5.95
C GLN A 29 8.90 11.43 -7.01
N GLY A 30 9.76 12.43 -7.01
CA GLY A 30 9.86 13.44 -8.07
C GLY A 30 10.08 12.79 -9.43
N MET A 31 11.13 11.97 -9.57
CA MET A 31 11.43 11.25 -10.83
C MET A 31 10.23 10.44 -11.33
N TYR A 32 9.57 9.70 -10.43
CA TYR A 32 8.38 8.94 -10.75
C TYR A 32 7.23 9.84 -11.23
N ASN A 33 6.95 10.93 -10.52
CA ASN A 33 5.86 11.86 -10.86
C ASN A 33 6.07 12.54 -12.22
N PHE A 34 7.29 12.97 -12.55
CA PHE A 34 7.60 13.56 -13.87
C PHE A 34 7.62 12.51 -14.99
N GLY A 35 8.11 11.31 -14.69
CA GLY A 35 8.03 10.18 -15.61
C GLY A 35 6.57 9.91 -16.00
N ARG A 36 5.66 9.94 -15.02
CA ARG A 36 4.22 9.78 -15.22
C ARG A 36 3.57 10.88 -16.05
N SER A 37 3.98 12.13 -15.86
CA SER A 37 3.41 13.27 -16.60
C SER A 37 3.92 13.39 -18.05
N GLY A 38 4.82 12.50 -18.48
CA GLY A 38 5.47 12.58 -19.79
C GLY A 38 6.51 13.71 -19.89
N GLN A 39 6.83 14.38 -18.78
CA GLN A 39 7.80 15.48 -18.71
C GLN A 39 9.21 14.96 -18.36
N GLY A 40 9.65 13.88 -19.03
CA GLY A 40 10.93 13.22 -18.73
C GLY A 40 12.14 14.16 -18.74
N GLN A 41 12.13 15.22 -19.57
CA GLN A 41 13.21 16.21 -19.60
C GLN A 41 13.28 17.08 -18.33
N GLN A 42 12.14 17.44 -17.75
CA GLN A 42 12.09 18.18 -16.48
C GLN A 42 12.47 17.28 -15.30
N ALA A 43 12.15 15.98 -15.37
CA ALA A 43 12.62 14.97 -14.42
C ALA A 43 14.16 14.96 -14.35
N ILE A 44 14.81 15.04 -15.51
CA ILE A 44 16.27 15.02 -15.64
C ILE A 44 16.91 16.28 -15.02
N GLU A 45 16.33 17.47 -15.22
CA GLU A 45 16.84 18.73 -14.66
C GLU A 45 16.71 18.77 -13.13
N GLN A 46 15.59 18.28 -12.58
CA GLN A 46 15.42 18.18 -11.12
C GLN A 46 16.35 17.14 -10.50
N LEU A 47 16.56 16.01 -11.19
CA LEU A 47 17.48 14.95 -10.78
C LEU A 47 18.90 15.51 -10.54
N GLN A 48 19.40 16.42 -11.39
CA GLN A 48 20.72 17.03 -11.17
C GLN A 48 20.80 17.83 -9.86
N GLN A 49 19.82 18.69 -9.58
CA GLN A 49 19.82 19.53 -8.37
C GLN A 49 19.72 18.69 -7.10
N GLN A 50 18.91 17.64 -7.17
CA GLN A 50 18.59 16.78 -6.05
C GLN A 50 19.70 15.76 -5.74
N VAL A 51 20.41 15.26 -6.75
CA VAL A 51 21.64 14.46 -6.56
C VAL A 51 22.68 15.28 -5.79
N GLN A 52 22.91 16.55 -6.14
CA GLN A 52 23.87 17.39 -5.41
C GLN A 52 23.53 17.58 -3.92
N ALA A 53 22.24 17.64 -3.58
CA ALA A 53 21.80 17.76 -2.18
C ALA A 53 22.15 16.52 -1.35
N ILE A 54 22.04 15.32 -1.93
CA ILE A 54 22.41 14.05 -1.29
C ILE A 54 23.92 13.97 -1.05
N GLY A 55 24.74 14.49 -1.95
CA GLY A 55 26.19 14.58 -1.77
C GLY A 55 26.61 15.45 -0.57
N ALA A 56 25.86 16.52 -0.29
CA ALA A 56 26.11 17.36 0.88
C ALA A 56 25.86 16.61 2.20
N ASP A 57 24.80 15.79 2.25
CA ASP A 57 24.47 14.98 3.43
C ASP A 57 25.48 13.85 3.64
N LEU A 58 25.96 13.20 2.58
CA LEU A 58 27.03 12.20 2.65
C LEU A 58 28.34 12.80 3.17
N LYS A 59 28.64 14.06 2.81
CA LYS A 59 29.79 14.78 3.35
C LYS A 59 29.63 15.08 4.85
N ASN A 60 28.43 15.44 5.29
CA ASN A 60 28.13 15.65 6.71
C ASN A 60 28.27 14.32 7.50
N LEU A 61 27.77 13.22 6.94
CA LEU A 61 27.95 11.87 7.50
C LEU A 61 29.43 11.52 7.65
N SER A 62 30.26 11.83 6.65
CA SER A 62 31.71 11.60 6.71
C SER A 62 32.37 12.34 7.87
N GLY A 63 32.06 13.63 8.04
CA GLY A 63 32.63 14.44 9.12
C GLY A 63 32.32 13.89 10.51
N LYS A 64 31.15 13.26 10.71
CA LYS A 64 30.80 12.64 11.99
C LYS A 64 31.35 11.24 12.19
N VAL A 65 31.51 10.45 11.12
CA VAL A 65 32.28 9.20 11.23
C VAL A 65 33.72 9.50 11.65
N ASP A 66 34.29 10.62 11.16
CA ASP A 66 35.62 11.09 11.60
C ASP A 66 35.64 11.55 13.08
N GLU A 67 34.50 11.96 13.65
CA GLU A 67 34.37 12.37 15.06
C GLU A 67 34.23 11.19 16.04
N LEU A 68 33.85 10.00 15.57
CA LEU A 68 33.69 8.80 16.42
C LEU A 68 35.03 8.39 17.07
N ASN A 69 35.06 8.20 18.39
CA ASN A 69 36.31 8.07 19.17
C ASN A 69 37.08 6.72 18.97
N ALA A 70 36.61 5.81 18.11
CA ALA A 70 37.15 4.46 17.92
C ALA A 70 37.84 4.27 16.55
N ARG A 71 39.18 4.33 16.53
CA ARG A 71 40.02 4.26 15.31
C ARG A 71 39.72 3.09 14.35
N VAL A 72 39.36 1.91 14.84
CA VAL A 72 39.09 0.73 13.98
C VAL A 72 37.71 0.81 13.33
N THR A 73 36.71 1.31 14.05
CA THR A 73 35.34 1.57 13.55
C THR A 73 35.33 2.64 12.46
N GLN A 74 36.19 3.64 12.59
CA GLN A 74 36.38 4.69 11.60
C GLN A 74 36.83 4.07 10.26
N ASP A 75 37.85 3.21 10.24
CA ASP A 75 38.43 2.72 8.99
C ASP A 75 37.44 1.92 8.12
N GLU A 76 36.64 1.03 8.72
CA GLU A 76 35.66 0.20 8.00
C GLU A 76 34.43 1.00 7.54
N ASN A 77 33.80 1.77 8.45
CA ASN A 77 32.63 2.58 8.09
C ASN A 77 33.01 3.70 7.11
N LEU A 78 34.21 4.30 7.21
CA LEU A 78 34.72 5.24 6.21
C LEU A 78 35.01 4.56 4.88
N ALA A 79 35.41 3.28 4.86
CA ALA A 79 35.58 2.55 3.59
C ALA A 79 34.23 2.38 2.88
N ARG A 80 33.19 1.94 3.60
CA ARG A 80 31.82 1.82 3.07
C ARG A 80 31.28 3.16 2.61
N LEU A 81 31.47 4.22 3.41
CA LEU A 81 31.05 5.57 3.04
C LEU A 81 31.79 6.08 1.79
N ARG A 82 33.08 5.76 1.64
CA ARG A 82 33.84 6.06 0.41
C ARG A 82 33.26 5.32 -0.80
N SER A 83 32.85 4.07 -0.64
CA SER A 83 32.15 3.31 -1.70
C SER A 83 30.82 3.96 -2.07
N ILE A 84 29.98 4.33 -1.08
CA ILE A 84 28.71 5.05 -1.31
C ILE A 84 28.95 6.37 -2.05
N ASN A 85 29.95 7.15 -1.63
CA ASN A 85 30.35 8.38 -2.31
C ASN A 85 30.90 8.15 -3.73
N GLY A 86 31.48 6.97 -3.99
CA GLY A 86 31.85 6.54 -5.33
C GLY A 86 30.62 6.41 -6.22
N TYR A 87 29.67 5.55 -5.81
CA TYR A 87 28.40 5.37 -6.52
C TYR A 87 27.66 6.69 -6.71
N HIS A 88 27.59 7.52 -5.68
CA HIS A 88 26.93 8.82 -5.76
C HIS A 88 27.51 9.71 -6.87
N ARG A 89 28.84 9.83 -6.95
CA ARG A 89 29.52 10.61 -7.99
C ARG A 89 29.33 10.02 -9.38
N ASP A 90 29.33 8.69 -9.49
CA ASP A 90 29.07 8.02 -10.76
C ASP A 90 27.65 8.34 -11.26
N ILE A 91 26.65 8.29 -10.38
CA ILE A 91 25.26 8.67 -10.70
C ILE A 91 25.12 10.16 -11.03
N GLU A 92 25.82 11.04 -10.32
CA GLU A 92 25.86 12.46 -10.66
C GLU A 92 26.43 12.69 -12.08
N GLY A 93 27.50 11.99 -12.43
CA GLY A 93 28.08 12.02 -13.76
C GLY A 93 27.11 11.50 -14.83
N LEU A 94 26.46 10.37 -14.58
CA LEU A 94 25.49 9.77 -15.52
C LEU A 94 24.23 10.62 -15.68
N ALA A 95 23.76 11.23 -14.60
CA ALA A 95 22.67 12.21 -14.63
C ALA A 95 23.03 13.38 -15.55
N PHE A 96 24.24 13.93 -15.38
CA PHE A 96 24.74 15.00 -16.24
C PHE A 96 24.88 14.54 -17.70
N GLU A 97 25.42 13.35 -17.97
CA GLU A 97 25.47 12.77 -19.31
C GLU A 97 24.07 12.66 -19.92
N LEU A 98 23.07 12.21 -19.15
CA LEU A 98 21.69 12.03 -19.63
C LEU A 98 21.04 13.35 -20.06
N THR A 99 21.33 14.44 -19.35
CA THR A 99 20.80 15.78 -19.68
C THR A 99 21.27 16.29 -21.05
N HIS A 100 22.43 15.81 -21.52
CA HIS A 100 23.06 16.21 -22.79
C HIS A 100 22.96 15.13 -23.86
N ALA A 101 22.45 13.94 -23.54
CA ALA A 101 22.34 12.83 -24.48
C ALA A 101 21.34 13.16 -25.59
N THR A 102 21.75 12.99 -26.84
CA THR A 102 20.91 13.32 -28.01
C THR A 102 20.47 12.07 -28.77
N SER A 103 21.31 11.04 -28.76
CA SER A 103 21.11 9.79 -29.48
C SER A 103 20.55 8.66 -28.60
N ALA A 104 19.90 7.68 -29.22
CA ALA A 104 19.42 6.48 -28.52
C ALA A 104 20.58 5.68 -27.92
N ASP A 105 21.71 5.55 -28.63
CA ASP A 105 22.90 4.81 -28.19
C ASP A 105 23.52 5.41 -26.91
N GLU A 106 23.63 6.75 -26.83
CA GLU A 106 24.13 7.43 -25.63
C GLU A 106 23.23 7.12 -24.42
N ILE A 107 21.92 7.23 -24.59
CA ILE A 107 20.94 6.95 -23.53
C ILE A 107 20.99 5.47 -23.12
N ALA A 108 21.15 4.56 -24.09
CA ALA A 108 21.28 3.13 -23.83
C ALA A 108 22.52 2.80 -22.98
N VAL A 109 23.66 3.44 -23.27
CA VAL A 109 24.90 3.31 -22.49
C VAL A 109 24.69 3.82 -21.07
N ILE A 110 24.03 4.97 -20.90
CA ILE A 110 23.74 5.54 -19.58
C ILE A 110 22.84 4.60 -18.77
N ALA A 111 21.74 4.13 -19.36
CA ALA A 111 20.84 3.16 -18.70
C ALA A 111 21.60 1.90 -18.26
N LYS A 112 22.49 1.38 -19.12
CA LYS A 112 23.31 0.21 -18.79
C LYS A 112 24.30 0.47 -17.66
N LYS A 113 24.97 1.62 -17.63
CA LYS A 113 25.89 1.97 -16.53
C LYS A 113 25.13 2.15 -15.21
N ALA A 114 23.95 2.76 -15.24
CA ALA A 114 23.10 2.92 -14.07
C ALA A 114 22.61 1.57 -13.54
N SER A 115 22.16 0.65 -14.40
CA SER A 115 21.75 -0.68 -13.94
C SER A 115 22.89 -1.50 -13.35
N LEU A 116 24.09 -1.45 -13.95
CA LEU A 116 25.28 -2.10 -13.40
C LEU A 116 25.66 -1.55 -12.02
N SER A 117 25.50 -0.23 -11.81
CA SER A 117 25.73 0.40 -10.52
C SER A 117 24.72 -0.09 -9.48
N ALA A 118 23.43 -0.18 -9.83
CA ALA A 118 22.39 -0.72 -8.94
C ALA A 118 22.72 -2.16 -8.52
N SER A 119 23.04 -3.03 -9.50
CA SER A 119 23.40 -4.42 -9.22
C SER A 119 24.66 -4.53 -8.36
N SER A 120 25.69 -3.72 -8.63
CA SER A 120 26.94 -3.73 -7.84
C SER A 120 26.69 -3.35 -6.38
N MET A 121 25.80 -2.39 -6.12
CA MET A 121 25.43 -2.00 -4.75
C MET A 121 24.69 -3.12 -3.99
N THR A 122 23.89 -3.92 -4.67
CA THR A 122 23.12 -5.02 -4.05
C THR A 122 23.92 -6.30 -3.91
N ASP A 123 24.88 -6.53 -4.80
CA ASP A 123 25.81 -7.65 -4.76
C ASP A 123 26.89 -7.47 -3.67
N ASP A 124 27.20 -6.22 -3.30
CA ASP A 124 28.10 -5.88 -2.21
C ASP A 124 27.37 -5.89 -0.86
N GLU A 125 27.31 -7.06 -0.23
CA GLU A 125 26.66 -7.20 1.09
C GLU A 125 27.33 -6.34 2.18
N ASP A 126 28.64 -6.09 2.10
CA ASP A 126 29.38 -5.31 3.10
C ASP A 126 28.97 -3.84 3.10
N LEU A 127 28.54 -3.31 1.95
CA LEU A 127 28.03 -1.94 1.81
C LEU A 127 26.89 -1.63 2.78
N TRP A 128 26.09 -2.65 3.14
CA TRP A 128 24.90 -2.54 3.97
C TRP A 128 25.17 -2.86 5.44
N LEU A 129 26.39 -3.25 5.82
CA LEU A 129 26.74 -3.62 7.19
C LEU A 129 27.50 -2.49 7.87
N TRP A 130 27.01 -2.03 9.02
CA TRP A 130 27.62 -0.91 9.74
C TRP A 130 27.70 -1.21 11.22
N SER A 131 28.81 -0.77 11.82
CA SER A 131 29.08 -0.96 13.23
C SER A 131 28.81 0.31 14.01
N ASP A 132 28.12 0.19 15.14
CA ASP A 132 27.84 1.27 16.10
C ASP A 132 28.85 1.22 17.27
N ILE A 133 28.90 2.25 18.11
CA ILE A 133 29.70 2.25 19.34
C ILE A 133 28.79 1.96 20.54
N LEU A 134 29.18 0.97 21.33
CA LEU A 134 28.59 0.63 22.62
C LEU A 134 29.41 1.29 23.73
N HIS A 135 28.77 2.14 24.52
CA HIS A 135 29.34 2.73 25.73
C HIS A 135 28.91 1.92 26.94
N HIS A 136 29.89 1.37 27.67
CA HIS A 136 29.71 0.63 28.91
C HIS A 136 29.91 1.59 30.11
N PRO A 137 28.83 2.12 30.73
CA PRO A 137 28.99 2.96 31.90
C PRO A 137 29.51 2.15 33.10
N SER A 138 30.60 2.61 33.72
CA SER A 138 31.16 1.98 34.93
C SER A 138 30.90 2.87 36.15
N PRO A 139 30.22 2.38 37.21
CA PRO A 139 30.07 3.12 38.45
C PRO A 139 31.44 3.33 39.14
N GLY A 140 32.10 4.46 38.87
CA GLY A 140 33.36 4.87 39.51
C GLY A 140 34.65 4.52 38.76
N GLY A 141 34.59 4.17 37.47
CA GLY A 141 35.75 3.84 36.62
C GLY A 141 35.82 4.63 35.31
N THR A 142 36.81 4.33 34.45
CA THR A 142 36.86 4.81 33.05
C THR A 142 35.80 4.12 32.21
N GLU A 143 34.93 4.90 31.55
CA GLU A 143 33.97 4.42 30.54
C GLU A 143 34.70 3.58 29.49
N GLY A 144 34.21 2.36 29.25
CA GLY A 144 34.73 1.48 28.22
C GLY A 144 33.87 1.61 26.97
N THR A 145 34.50 1.79 25.81
CA THR A 145 33.80 1.74 24.51
C THR A 145 34.11 0.44 23.81
N GLU A 146 33.08 -0.25 23.32
CA GLU A 146 33.20 -1.46 22.50
C GLU A 146 32.55 -1.23 21.14
N LEU A 147 33.10 -1.88 20.10
CA LEU A 147 32.52 -1.87 18.77
C LEU A 147 31.45 -2.95 18.65
N THR A 148 30.26 -2.61 18.17
CA THR A 148 29.26 -3.64 17.87
C THR A 148 29.69 -4.45 16.65
N THR A 149 29.24 -5.70 16.57
CA THR A 149 29.29 -6.43 15.30
C THR A 149 28.56 -5.63 14.21
N PRO A 150 29.06 -5.60 12.96
CA PRO A 150 28.36 -4.94 11.86
C PRO A 150 26.94 -5.50 11.68
N GLU A 151 25.94 -4.63 11.62
CA GLU A 151 24.53 -4.98 11.42
C GLU A 151 23.97 -4.25 10.19
N PHE A 152 22.89 -4.77 9.64
CA PHE A 152 22.23 -4.17 8.48
C PHE A 152 21.75 -2.74 8.77
N LYS A 153 22.18 -1.78 7.94
CA LYS A 153 21.69 -0.41 7.94
C LYS A 153 21.32 0.03 6.53
N VAL A 154 20.33 0.90 6.42
CA VAL A 154 19.82 1.40 5.13
C VAL A 154 20.52 2.67 4.64
N ILE A 155 21.71 3.00 5.16
CA ILE A 155 22.51 4.17 4.75
C ILE A 155 22.75 4.23 3.22
N PRO A 156 23.01 3.11 2.51
CA PRO A 156 23.16 3.13 1.05
C PRO A 156 21.86 3.42 0.28
N LEU A 157 20.70 3.30 0.93
CA LEU A 157 19.40 3.22 0.25
C LEU A 157 19.04 4.45 -0.60
N PRO A 158 19.27 5.70 -0.17
CA PRO A 158 19.01 6.86 -1.03
C PRO A 158 19.85 6.86 -2.32
N VAL A 159 21.13 6.50 -2.24
CA VAL A 159 22.00 6.40 -3.43
C VAL A 159 21.58 5.24 -4.33
N TYR A 160 21.15 4.12 -3.74
CA TYR A 160 20.57 3.02 -4.50
C TYR A 160 19.29 3.46 -5.22
N GLY A 161 18.39 4.17 -4.53
CA GLY A 161 17.15 4.70 -5.12
C GLY A 161 17.39 5.68 -6.26
N LEU A 162 18.38 6.58 -6.13
CA LEU A 162 18.82 7.44 -7.23
C LEU A 162 19.30 6.62 -8.44
N THR A 163 20.06 5.55 -8.18
CA THR A 163 20.64 4.70 -9.22
C THR A 163 19.54 3.99 -10.01
N VAL A 164 18.58 3.38 -9.30
CA VAL A 164 17.43 2.72 -9.92
C VAL A 164 16.54 3.73 -10.63
N GLY A 165 16.27 4.89 -10.02
CA GLY A 165 15.49 5.96 -10.64
C GLY A 165 16.10 6.50 -11.93
N LEU A 166 17.42 6.72 -11.95
CA LEU A 166 18.14 7.13 -13.15
C LEU A 166 18.09 6.04 -14.24
N PHE A 167 18.28 4.77 -13.87
CA PHE A 167 18.12 3.65 -14.78
C PHE A 167 16.69 3.61 -15.37
N SER A 168 15.67 3.76 -14.52
CA SER A 168 14.27 3.79 -14.93
C SER A 168 13.97 4.91 -15.92
N LEU A 169 14.48 6.11 -15.65
CA LEU A 169 14.31 7.26 -16.54
C LEU A 169 15.05 7.09 -17.87
N ALA A 170 16.32 6.69 -17.83
CA ALA A 170 17.13 6.49 -19.03
C ALA A 170 16.59 5.35 -19.90
N SER A 171 16.18 4.22 -19.30
CA SER A 171 15.58 3.10 -20.03
C SER A 171 14.24 3.49 -20.65
N SER A 172 13.38 4.22 -19.94
CA SER A 172 12.13 4.76 -20.49
C SER A 172 12.37 5.67 -21.69
N LEU A 173 13.35 6.57 -21.61
CA LEU A 173 13.70 7.48 -22.70
C LEU A 173 14.29 6.75 -23.90
N HIS A 174 15.11 5.72 -23.64
CA HIS A 174 15.65 4.88 -24.69
C HIS A 174 14.54 4.12 -25.41
N ILE A 175 13.64 3.45 -24.68
CA ILE A 175 12.49 2.73 -25.24
C ILE A 175 11.58 3.67 -26.05
N ALA A 176 11.37 4.90 -25.57
CA ALA A 176 10.58 5.89 -26.30
C ALA A 176 11.20 6.27 -27.66
N LYS A 177 12.54 6.29 -27.77
CA LYS A 177 13.25 6.53 -29.04
C LYS A 177 13.37 5.27 -29.90
N GLU A 178 13.56 4.11 -29.28
CA GLU A 178 13.73 2.82 -29.92
C GLU A 178 12.86 1.74 -29.22
N PRO A 179 11.58 1.60 -29.62
CA PRO A 179 10.65 0.67 -28.96
C PRO A 179 11.08 -0.80 -28.99
N SER A 180 11.87 -1.21 -29.99
CA SER A 180 12.44 -2.57 -30.07
C SER A 180 13.39 -2.90 -28.93
N ALA A 181 13.95 -1.90 -28.23
CA ALA A 181 14.87 -2.09 -27.12
C ALA A 181 14.18 -2.60 -25.83
N ALA A 182 12.85 -2.49 -25.72
CA ALA A 182 12.11 -2.83 -24.50
C ALA A 182 12.41 -4.25 -23.99
N GLY A 183 12.45 -5.24 -24.90
CA GLY A 183 12.76 -6.62 -24.56
C GLY A 183 14.14 -6.82 -23.92
N GLY A 184 15.11 -5.95 -24.23
CA GLY A 184 16.46 -6.01 -23.68
C GLY A 184 16.56 -5.59 -22.21
N TYR A 185 15.58 -4.85 -21.70
CA TYR A 185 15.56 -4.37 -20.32
C TYR A 185 14.74 -5.24 -19.36
N LEU A 186 13.87 -6.12 -19.88
CA LEU A 186 12.93 -6.91 -19.07
C LEU A 186 13.59 -7.69 -17.92
N SER A 187 14.72 -8.35 -18.19
CA SER A 187 15.45 -9.10 -17.16
C SER A 187 16.02 -8.18 -16.09
N THR A 188 16.50 -7.00 -16.48
CA THR A 188 17.05 -6.01 -15.54
C THR A 188 15.94 -5.41 -14.68
N PHE A 189 14.78 -5.08 -15.27
CA PHE A 189 13.61 -4.64 -14.53
C PHE A 189 13.17 -5.70 -13.51
N GLN A 190 13.13 -6.97 -13.90
CA GLN A 190 12.78 -8.06 -13.01
C GLN A 190 13.76 -8.20 -11.85
N THR A 191 15.07 -8.27 -12.12
CA THR A 191 16.09 -8.43 -11.07
C THR A 191 16.07 -7.30 -10.05
N LEU A 192 15.92 -6.06 -10.51
CA LEU A 192 15.82 -4.91 -9.61
C LEU A 192 14.50 -4.93 -8.84
N ALA A 193 13.39 -5.32 -9.47
CA ALA A 193 12.09 -5.44 -8.81
C ALA A 193 12.12 -6.51 -7.71
N ASP A 194 12.71 -7.68 -7.99
CA ASP A 194 12.90 -8.76 -7.01
C ASP A 194 13.73 -8.32 -5.80
N THR A 195 14.61 -7.32 -5.97
CA THR A 195 15.44 -6.79 -4.88
C THR A 195 14.67 -5.83 -3.97
N VAL A 196 13.71 -5.08 -4.52
CA VAL A 196 12.95 -4.03 -3.80
C VAL A 196 11.54 -4.45 -3.38
N SER A 197 11.12 -5.67 -3.73
CA SER A 197 9.81 -6.24 -3.39
C SER A 197 9.90 -7.23 -2.22
N VAL A 198 8.76 -7.49 -1.58
CA VAL A 198 8.64 -8.56 -0.58
C VAL A 198 8.23 -9.84 -1.29
N ARG A 199 8.89 -10.97 -1.00
CA ARG A 199 8.47 -12.25 -1.59
C ARG A 199 7.07 -12.62 -1.09
N PRO A 200 6.15 -13.05 -1.97
CA PRO A 200 4.78 -13.36 -1.58
C PRO A 200 4.65 -14.44 -0.50
N ASP A 201 5.67 -15.30 -0.38
CA ASP A 201 5.71 -16.39 0.58
C ASP A 201 6.54 -16.07 1.83
N TRP A 202 7.04 -14.84 1.98
CA TRP A 202 7.85 -14.44 3.13
C TRP A 202 6.97 -14.11 4.34
N VAL A 203 7.31 -14.72 5.47
CA VAL A 203 6.75 -14.45 6.79
C VAL A 203 7.94 -14.35 7.73
N ASP A 204 8.07 -13.23 8.45
CA ASP A 204 9.26 -12.86 9.22
C ASP A 204 9.73 -13.96 10.17
N ILE A 205 8.79 -14.61 10.87
CA ILE A 205 9.08 -15.69 11.83
C ILE A 205 9.40 -17.05 11.19
N GLU A 206 9.07 -17.26 9.92
CA GLU A 206 9.21 -18.57 9.25
C GLU A 206 10.42 -18.64 8.31
N LYS A 207 10.80 -17.51 7.71
CA LYS A 207 11.81 -17.46 6.65
C LYS A 207 12.78 -16.31 6.87
N PRO A 208 14.09 -16.55 6.68
CA PRO A 208 15.06 -15.47 6.78
C PRO A 208 14.80 -14.41 5.69
N PRO A 209 14.96 -13.12 6.04
CA PRO A 209 14.82 -12.02 5.10
C PRO A 209 15.92 -12.09 4.03
N LYS A 210 15.57 -11.79 2.79
CA LYS A 210 16.49 -11.77 1.63
C LYS A 210 16.49 -10.43 0.92
N THR A 211 15.31 -9.90 0.63
CA THR A 211 15.19 -8.63 -0.12
C THR A 211 15.39 -7.44 0.81
N LEU A 212 15.62 -6.26 0.25
CA LEU A 212 15.78 -5.03 1.05
C LEU A 212 14.57 -4.75 1.97
N PRO A 213 13.30 -4.78 1.50
CA PRO A 213 12.17 -4.54 2.38
C PRO A 213 12.02 -5.62 3.45
N GLU A 214 12.31 -6.90 3.15
CA GLU A 214 12.28 -7.98 4.14
C GLU A 214 13.31 -7.75 5.26
N LYS A 215 14.54 -7.33 4.91
CA LYS A 215 15.60 -7.02 5.90
C LYS A 215 15.21 -5.85 6.80
N ILE A 216 14.52 -4.86 6.25
CA ILE A 216 14.03 -3.69 6.99
C ILE A 216 12.92 -4.09 7.96
N ARG A 217 11.89 -4.81 7.47
CA ARG A 217 10.76 -5.29 8.28
C ARG A 217 11.23 -6.17 9.42
N ALA A 218 12.09 -7.15 9.15
CA ALA A 218 12.70 -8.01 10.18
C ALA A 218 13.52 -7.25 11.25
N SER A 219 13.85 -5.97 11.01
CA SER A 219 14.59 -5.13 11.95
C SER A 219 13.70 -4.22 12.80
N ILE A 220 12.38 -4.20 12.55
CA ILE A 220 11.39 -3.40 13.25
C ILE A 220 10.40 -4.37 13.89
N THR A 221 10.29 -4.35 15.22
CA THR A 221 9.39 -5.26 15.95
C THR A 221 8.58 -4.48 16.96
N VAL A 222 7.29 -4.77 17.09
CA VAL A 222 6.42 -4.21 18.13
C VAL A 222 6.06 -5.29 19.13
N MET A 223 6.43 -5.07 20.40
CA MET A 223 6.15 -6.00 21.48
C MET A 223 5.32 -5.35 22.59
N PRO A 224 4.31 -6.04 23.13
CA PRO A 224 3.57 -5.55 24.28
C PRO A 224 4.38 -5.70 25.56
N ILE A 225 4.55 -4.61 26.29
CA ILE A 225 5.19 -4.57 27.61
C ILE A 225 4.13 -4.23 28.64
N ALA A 226 4.00 -5.07 29.68
CA ALA A 226 3.06 -4.85 30.76
C ALA A 226 3.47 -3.61 31.58
N ALA A 227 2.61 -2.60 31.67
CA ALA A 227 2.83 -1.45 32.53
C ALA A 227 2.63 -1.80 34.03
N THR A 228 1.85 -2.85 34.29
CA THR A 228 1.61 -3.43 35.63
C THR A 228 1.63 -4.95 35.54
N ASN A 229 2.33 -5.61 36.45
CA ASN A 229 2.43 -7.08 36.47
C ASN A 229 1.09 -7.78 36.82
N TYR A 230 0.19 -7.08 37.52
CA TYR A 230 -1.11 -7.59 37.96
C TYR A 230 -2.25 -6.61 37.63
N PRO A 231 -3.48 -7.10 37.39
CA PRO A 231 -4.62 -6.26 37.06
C PRO A 231 -4.97 -5.26 38.17
N THR A 232 -5.13 -3.98 37.81
CA THR A 232 -5.61 -2.94 38.74
C THR A 232 -7.07 -2.64 38.43
N GLY A 233 -7.99 -3.03 39.33
CA GLY A 233 -9.43 -2.88 39.09
C GLY A 233 -9.96 -3.73 37.92
N GLY A 234 -9.39 -4.93 37.71
CA GLY A 234 -9.77 -5.85 36.62
C GLY A 234 -9.25 -5.46 35.25
N LYS A 235 -8.29 -4.53 35.17
CA LYS A 235 -7.71 -4.01 33.93
C LYS A 235 -6.20 -4.24 33.88
N CYS A 236 -5.71 -4.63 32.71
CA CYS A 236 -4.27 -4.73 32.41
C CYS A 236 -3.90 -3.66 31.38
N THR A 237 -2.89 -2.85 31.70
CA THR A 237 -2.37 -1.82 30.81
C THR A 237 -1.05 -2.27 30.18
N TYR A 238 -0.94 -2.09 28.87
CA TYR A 238 0.23 -2.45 28.08
C TYR A 238 0.75 -1.22 27.33
N GLY A 239 2.06 -1.03 27.32
CA GLY A 239 2.74 -0.20 26.34
C GLY A 239 3.15 -1.08 25.16
N LEU A 240 2.82 -0.68 23.94
CA LEU A 240 3.40 -1.26 22.75
C LEU A 240 4.75 -0.59 22.51
N GLU A 241 5.82 -1.33 22.74
CA GLU A 241 7.17 -0.86 22.47
C GLU A 241 7.54 -1.25 21.04
N CYS A 242 7.85 -0.24 20.23
CA CYS A 242 8.47 -0.44 18.94
C CYS A 242 9.98 -0.42 19.12
N VAL A 243 10.64 -1.52 18.77
CA VAL A 243 12.10 -1.64 18.72
C VAL A 243 12.53 -1.58 17.26
N ASN A 244 13.27 -0.54 16.89
CA ASN A 244 13.91 -0.40 15.59
C ASN A 244 15.42 -0.63 15.75
N ARG A 245 15.90 -1.77 15.25
CA ARG A 245 17.32 -2.17 15.34
C ARG A 245 18.24 -1.42 14.38
N ILE A 246 17.69 -0.88 13.29
CA ILE A 246 18.44 -0.05 12.34
C ILE A 246 18.88 1.24 13.05
N GLU A 247 17.98 1.86 13.80
CA GLU A 247 18.25 3.13 14.48
C GLU A 247 18.68 2.96 15.95
N ARG A 248 18.61 1.74 16.48
CA ARG A 248 18.75 1.38 17.91
C ARG A 248 17.81 2.19 18.80
N THR A 249 16.57 2.37 18.36
CA THR A 249 15.54 3.07 19.12
C THR A 249 14.53 2.08 19.69
N ALA A 250 14.09 2.33 20.92
CA ALA A 250 13.00 1.62 21.58
C ALA A 250 12.04 2.69 22.13
N VAL A 251 10.81 2.73 21.61
CA VAL A 251 9.84 3.77 21.96
C VAL A 251 8.47 3.15 22.18
N ILE A 252 7.79 3.56 23.25
CA ILE A 252 6.38 3.24 23.45
C ILE A 252 5.55 4.04 22.44
N VAL A 253 5.09 3.37 21.38
CA VAL A 253 4.32 3.99 20.29
C VAL A 253 2.86 4.16 20.64
N ARG A 254 2.36 3.34 21.58
CA ARG A 254 0.97 3.36 22.01
C ARG A 254 0.82 2.74 23.38
N THR A 255 -0.10 3.25 24.18
CA THR A 255 -0.55 2.58 25.41
C THR A 255 -1.98 2.12 25.23
N MET A 256 -2.31 0.92 25.72
CA MET A 256 -3.66 0.37 25.68
C MET A 256 -4.02 -0.29 27.00
N THR A 257 -5.32 -0.41 27.27
CA THR A 257 -5.83 -1.08 28.47
C THR A 257 -6.87 -2.11 28.06
N LEU A 258 -6.64 -3.36 28.45
CA LEU A 258 -7.57 -4.47 28.27
C LEU A 258 -8.42 -4.63 29.53
N THR A 259 -9.72 -4.86 29.35
CA THR A 259 -10.68 -5.11 30.44
C THR A 259 -10.84 -6.61 30.69
N ASP A 260 -11.47 -6.98 31.81
CA ASP A 260 -11.86 -8.36 32.15
C ASP A 260 -10.69 -9.31 32.44
N SER A 261 -9.58 -8.78 32.94
CA SER A 261 -8.44 -9.60 33.38
C SER A 261 -8.72 -10.21 34.77
N PRO A 262 -8.64 -11.55 34.94
CA PRO A 262 -8.96 -12.20 36.21
C PRO A 262 -8.15 -11.65 37.39
N ALA A 263 -8.82 -11.34 38.50
CA ALA A 263 -8.14 -10.88 39.70
C ALA A 263 -7.19 -11.97 40.24
N GLY A 264 -5.90 -11.66 40.36
CA GLY A 264 -4.87 -12.57 40.87
C GLY A 264 -4.07 -13.35 39.82
N SER A 265 -4.38 -13.21 38.53
CA SER A 265 -3.50 -13.70 37.44
C SER A 265 -2.49 -12.62 37.02
N MET A 266 -1.37 -13.01 36.42
CA MET A 266 -0.47 -12.07 35.75
C MET A 266 -1.16 -11.48 34.51
N CYS A 267 -0.80 -10.25 34.15
CA CYS A 267 -1.23 -9.66 32.89
C CYS A 267 -0.55 -10.38 31.72
N GLU A 268 -1.32 -11.14 30.95
CA GLU A 268 -0.87 -11.80 29.71
C GLU A 268 -1.42 -11.05 28.48
N ALA A 269 -0.53 -10.65 27.58
CA ALA A 269 -0.91 -10.01 26.33
C ALA A 269 -1.45 -11.05 25.33
N PRO A 270 -2.50 -10.73 24.54
CA PRO A 270 -2.90 -11.54 23.41
C PRO A 270 -1.73 -11.75 22.43
N PRO A 271 -1.60 -12.94 21.79
CA PRO A 271 -0.45 -13.27 20.93
C PRO A 271 -0.20 -12.29 19.76
N ASN A 272 -1.26 -11.64 19.26
CA ASN A 272 -1.19 -10.72 18.12
C ASN A 272 -1.28 -9.24 18.53
N LEU A 273 -1.15 -8.94 19.83
CA LEU A 273 -1.24 -7.58 20.33
C LEU A 273 -0.05 -6.75 19.83
N GLY A 274 -0.33 -5.74 19.00
CA GLY A 274 0.69 -4.88 18.39
C GLY A 274 1.03 -5.20 16.95
N TYR A 275 0.55 -6.32 16.39
CA TYR A 275 0.82 -6.71 14.99
C TYR A 275 0.36 -5.65 13.97
N ALA A 276 -0.84 -5.09 14.16
CA ALA A 276 -1.34 -4.02 13.29
C ALA A 276 -0.53 -2.72 13.43
N ASP A 277 -0.05 -2.43 14.65
CA ASP A 277 0.81 -1.28 14.91
C ASP A 277 2.18 -1.48 14.24
N GLU A 278 2.74 -2.69 14.28
CA GLU A 278 3.97 -3.08 13.56
C GLU A 278 3.83 -2.88 12.06
N THR A 279 2.83 -3.50 11.43
CA THR A 279 2.58 -3.36 9.98
C THR A 279 2.45 -1.90 9.58
N ARG A 280 1.73 -1.08 10.37
CA ARG A 280 1.55 0.34 10.10
C ARG A 280 2.87 1.11 10.21
N ILE A 281 3.66 0.87 11.25
CA ILE A 281 4.96 1.54 11.47
C ILE A 281 5.94 1.16 10.36
N GLU A 282 5.98 -0.11 9.97
CA GLU A 282 6.79 -0.57 8.83
C GLU A 282 6.38 0.12 7.53
N ASP A 283 5.07 0.18 7.23
CA ASP A 283 4.55 0.81 6.01
C ASP A 283 4.78 2.34 5.99
N GLU A 284 4.78 2.99 7.15
CA GLU A 284 5.08 4.41 7.31
C GLU A 284 6.59 4.72 7.31
N TYR A 285 7.44 3.70 7.40
CA TYR A 285 8.88 3.88 7.47
C TYR A 285 9.44 4.35 6.12
N ALA A 286 10.10 5.52 6.10
CA ALA A 286 10.57 6.15 4.86
C ALA A 286 11.41 5.23 3.95
N PRO A 287 12.31 4.37 4.46
CA PRO A 287 12.96 3.33 3.67
C PRO A 287 12.00 2.40 2.91
N ILE A 288 10.90 1.95 3.54
CA ILE A 288 9.89 1.10 2.91
C ILE A 288 9.12 1.88 1.84
N GLN A 289 8.76 3.13 2.12
CA GLN A 289 8.09 4.00 1.14
C GLN A 289 8.96 4.21 -0.11
N LEU A 290 10.26 4.45 0.07
CA LEU A 290 11.20 4.61 -1.04
C LEU A 290 11.25 3.34 -1.89
N LEU A 291 11.39 2.18 -1.27
CA LEU A 291 11.42 0.89 -1.97
C LEU A 291 10.11 0.61 -2.73
N ALA A 292 8.96 0.98 -2.17
CA ALA A 292 7.67 0.85 -2.82
C ALA A 292 7.55 1.72 -4.10
N VAL A 293 8.11 2.94 -4.09
CA VAL A 293 8.14 3.78 -5.30
C VAL A 293 9.03 3.15 -6.38
N LEU A 294 10.19 2.60 -5.99
CA LEU A 294 11.08 1.91 -6.94
C LEU A 294 10.43 0.66 -7.53
N GLU A 295 9.77 -0.15 -6.70
CA GLU A 295 9.03 -1.33 -7.13
C GLU A 295 8.00 -0.96 -8.19
N GLU A 296 7.20 0.07 -7.95
CA GLU A 296 6.18 0.58 -8.86
C GLU A 296 6.79 1.11 -10.18
N MET A 297 7.90 1.87 -10.10
CA MET A 297 8.62 2.34 -11.30
C MET A 297 9.08 1.17 -12.18
N LEU A 298 9.71 0.16 -11.57
CA LEU A 298 10.23 -1.01 -12.26
C LEU A 298 9.11 -1.89 -12.80
N PHE A 299 8.00 -2.03 -12.06
CA PHE A 299 6.82 -2.75 -12.49
C PHE A 299 6.21 -2.12 -13.75
N ARG A 300 6.03 -0.80 -13.78
CA ARG A 300 5.53 -0.08 -14.97
C ARG A 300 6.43 -0.28 -16.17
N LEU A 301 7.73 -0.10 -15.99
CA LEU A 301 8.68 -0.27 -17.08
C LEU A 301 8.71 -1.69 -17.63
N ARG A 302 8.55 -2.69 -16.76
CA ARG A 302 8.43 -4.09 -17.18
C ARG A 302 7.16 -4.36 -17.98
N THR A 303 6.05 -3.72 -17.63
CA THR A 303 4.73 -3.99 -18.24
C THR A 303 4.43 -3.14 -19.47
N SER A 304 4.77 -1.86 -19.46
CA SER A 304 4.41 -0.89 -20.50
C SER A 304 5.62 -0.29 -21.23
N GLY A 305 6.84 -0.50 -20.73
CA GLY A 305 8.05 0.15 -21.27
C GLY A 305 8.11 1.66 -21.04
N THR A 306 7.18 2.22 -20.28
CA THR A 306 7.10 3.66 -20.00
C THR A 306 6.71 3.94 -18.56
N LEU A 307 7.24 5.03 -18.00
CA LEU A 307 6.74 5.57 -16.73
C LEU A 307 5.46 6.39 -16.91
N ALA A 308 5.17 6.83 -18.13
CA ALA A 308 4.04 7.70 -18.43
C ALA A 308 2.70 7.03 -18.11
N ASP A 309 1.77 7.81 -17.57
CA ASP A 309 0.38 7.39 -17.50
C ASP A 309 -0.18 7.19 -18.93
N PRO A 310 -1.11 6.24 -19.14
CA PRO A 310 -1.68 6.00 -20.46
C PRO A 310 -2.33 7.27 -21.03
N PRO A 311 -2.22 7.54 -22.35
CA PRO A 311 -2.66 8.80 -22.94
C PRO A 311 -4.17 9.02 -22.78
N ARG A 312 -4.55 10.22 -22.30
CA ARG A 312 -5.93 10.73 -22.32
C ARG A 312 -6.37 11.00 -23.77
N GLN A 313 -7.56 10.51 -24.14
CA GLN A 313 -8.32 11.06 -25.26
C GLN A 313 -9.42 11.97 -24.72
N ASP A 314 -9.48 13.20 -25.23
CA ASP A 314 -10.53 14.17 -24.92
C ASP A 314 -11.82 13.84 -25.70
N PHE A 315 -12.97 13.82 -25.01
CA PHE A 315 -14.29 13.79 -25.64
C PHE A 315 -15.23 14.82 -24.98
N PRO A 316 -16.16 15.45 -25.74
CA PRO A 316 -17.00 16.52 -25.24
C PRO A 316 -18.37 16.01 -24.75
N ASP A 317 -18.59 15.88 -23.44
CA ASP A 317 -19.93 15.94 -22.79
C ASP A 317 -19.87 16.00 -21.23
N ILE A 318 -19.53 17.18 -20.68
CA ILE A 318 -19.28 17.38 -19.23
C ILE A 318 -20.59 17.29 -18.41
N ARG A 319 -20.64 16.41 -17.41
CA ARG A 319 -21.68 16.21 -16.38
C ARG A 319 -21.05 16.24 -14.99
N ALA A 320 -21.66 16.93 -14.02
CA ALA A 320 -21.20 16.89 -12.63
C ALA A 320 -21.55 15.55 -11.96
N VAL A 321 -20.58 14.98 -11.23
CA VAL A 321 -20.69 13.75 -10.43
C VAL A 321 -20.37 14.13 -8.98
N THR A 322 -21.34 13.94 -8.09
CA THR A 322 -21.13 14.00 -6.65
C THR A 322 -20.84 12.60 -6.14
N GLY A 323 -19.84 12.46 -5.27
CA GLY A 323 -19.51 11.19 -4.63
C GLY A 323 -19.18 11.37 -3.16
N ALA A 324 -19.27 10.28 -2.41
CA ALA A 324 -18.90 10.25 -1.00
C ALA A 324 -18.18 8.94 -0.64
N LEU A 325 -17.25 9.05 0.31
CA LEU A 325 -16.51 7.93 0.88
C LEU A 325 -16.67 7.98 2.39
N TYR A 326 -16.85 6.81 3.00
CA TYR A 326 -16.60 6.64 4.42
C TYR A 326 -15.22 6.03 4.62
N ALA A 327 -14.51 6.44 5.67
CA ALA A 327 -13.28 5.81 6.07
C ALA A 327 -13.27 5.54 7.57
N VAL A 328 -12.82 4.35 7.97
CA VAL A 328 -12.67 3.96 9.37
C VAL A 328 -11.25 4.29 9.80
N GLN A 329 -11.11 5.18 10.77
CA GLN A 329 -9.84 5.52 11.39
C GLN A 329 -9.35 4.39 12.32
N PRO A 330 -8.04 4.31 12.59
CA PRO A 330 -7.47 3.28 13.49
C PRO A 330 -8.04 3.30 14.92
N ASP A 331 -8.50 4.46 15.39
CA ASP A 331 -9.17 4.60 16.69
C ASP A 331 -10.61 4.06 16.69
N GLY A 332 -11.21 3.89 15.52
CA GLY A 332 -12.55 3.37 15.28
C GLY A 332 -13.58 4.43 14.91
N ASP A 333 -13.17 5.68 14.72
CA ASP A 333 -14.06 6.72 14.22
C ASP A 333 -14.34 6.52 12.72
N LEU A 334 -15.61 6.68 12.35
CA LEU A 334 -16.04 6.68 10.96
C LEU A 334 -16.09 8.13 10.49
N VAL A 335 -15.24 8.48 9.53
CA VAL A 335 -15.23 9.79 8.90
C VAL A 335 -15.87 9.73 7.51
N MET A 336 -16.55 10.81 7.14
CA MET A 336 -17.12 10.98 5.81
C MET A 336 -16.33 12.03 5.03
N TYR A 337 -16.07 11.71 3.77
CA TYR A 337 -15.55 12.62 2.76
C TYR A 337 -16.57 12.76 1.64
N SER A 338 -16.82 13.99 1.18
CA SER A 338 -17.72 14.26 0.06
C SER A 338 -17.00 15.11 -0.98
N PHE A 339 -17.15 14.76 -2.24
CA PHE A 339 -16.49 15.43 -3.36
C PHE A 339 -17.44 15.67 -4.52
N ASN A 340 -17.17 16.72 -5.28
CA ASN A 340 -17.69 16.91 -6.61
C ASN A 340 -16.55 16.72 -7.63
N THR A 341 -16.88 16.08 -8.73
CA THR A 341 -16.03 15.96 -9.92
C THR A 341 -16.93 16.09 -11.15
N ASP A 342 -16.35 16.06 -12.34
CA ASP A 342 -17.11 15.80 -13.56
C ASP A 342 -16.92 14.36 -14.05
N ASN A 343 -17.83 13.91 -14.91
CA ASN A 343 -17.82 12.63 -15.64
C ASN A 343 -16.71 12.56 -16.71
N HIS A 344 -15.75 13.48 -16.70
CA HIS A 344 -14.55 13.44 -17.52
C HIS A 344 -13.28 13.54 -16.67
N LEU A 345 -13.40 13.54 -15.34
CA LEU A 345 -12.31 13.79 -14.41
C LEU A 345 -11.40 14.94 -14.93
N SER A 346 -12.02 16.01 -15.45
CA SER A 346 -11.34 17.14 -16.09
C SER A 346 -11.12 18.27 -15.09
N THR A 347 -12.02 18.35 -14.12
CA THR A 347 -11.88 19.12 -12.89
C THR A 347 -11.23 18.25 -11.81
N PRO A 348 -10.23 18.76 -11.05
CA PRO A 348 -9.77 18.09 -9.85
C PRO A 348 -10.94 17.83 -8.90
N PHE A 349 -10.88 16.75 -8.13
CA PHE A 349 -11.87 16.44 -7.11
C PHE A 349 -12.00 17.62 -6.13
N ASP A 350 -13.15 18.29 -6.15
CA ASP A 350 -13.49 19.39 -5.26
C ASP A 350 -14.12 18.82 -3.99
N TRP A 351 -13.33 18.73 -2.93
CA TRP A 351 -13.79 18.19 -1.65
C TRP A 351 -14.65 19.21 -0.93
N HIS A 352 -15.93 18.92 -0.79
CA HIS A 352 -16.83 19.71 0.05
C HIS A 352 -16.64 19.39 1.53
N THR A 353 -16.24 18.15 1.84
CA THR A 353 -15.97 17.71 3.22
C THR A 353 -14.73 16.84 3.33
N SER A 354 -13.87 17.21 4.29
CA SER A 354 -12.53 16.66 4.50
C SER A 354 -12.44 15.92 5.85
N GLY A 355 -13.29 14.91 6.04
CA GLY A 355 -13.13 13.96 7.15
C GLY A 355 -13.96 14.29 8.40
N THR A 356 -15.21 14.72 8.23
CA THR A 356 -16.12 14.90 9.37
C THR A 356 -16.39 13.56 10.05
N VAL A 357 -16.21 13.49 11.37
CA VAL A 357 -16.54 12.31 12.16
C VAL A 357 -18.06 12.16 12.20
N VAL A 358 -18.56 11.12 11.56
CA VAL A 358 -19.98 10.79 11.45
C VAL A 358 -20.34 9.53 12.23
N GLY A 359 -19.40 8.88 12.91
CA GLY A 359 -19.68 7.72 13.75
C GLY A 359 -18.47 7.31 14.59
N THR A 360 -18.68 6.46 15.60
CA THR A 360 -17.63 5.96 16.50
C THR A 360 -17.80 4.46 16.72
N GLY A 361 -16.69 3.71 16.90
CA GLY A 361 -16.72 2.29 17.24
C GLY A 361 -16.83 1.33 16.04
N TRP A 362 -16.65 1.83 14.82
CA TRP A 362 -16.80 1.05 13.58
C TRP A 362 -15.68 0.04 13.34
N ARG A 363 -14.53 0.18 14.02
CA ARG A 363 -13.41 -0.79 13.93
C ARG A 363 -13.75 -2.20 14.41
N ASN A 364 -14.82 -2.36 15.20
CA ASN A 364 -15.18 -3.62 15.84
C ASN A 364 -15.87 -4.60 14.88
N TYR A 365 -16.24 -4.15 13.67
CA TYR A 365 -16.83 -4.99 12.64
C TYR A 365 -15.73 -5.64 11.80
N ILE A 366 -15.89 -6.94 11.52
CA ILE A 366 -14.95 -7.68 10.67
C ILE A 366 -15.06 -7.23 9.21
N ASP A 367 -16.21 -6.68 8.83
CA ASP A 367 -16.45 -6.08 7.52
C ASP A 367 -17.51 -4.98 7.58
N ILE A 368 -17.40 -4.02 6.67
CA ILE A 368 -18.42 -2.99 6.48
C ILE A 368 -18.58 -2.80 4.98
N LEU A 369 -19.80 -3.01 4.51
CA LEU A 369 -20.14 -3.02 3.10
C LEU A 369 -21.11 -1.88 2.83
N SER A 370 -20.89 -1.19 1.73
CA SER A 370 -21.82 -0.20 1.24
C SER A 370 -23.11 -0.87 0.78
N GLY A 371 -24.25 -0.29 1.10
CA GLY A 371 -25.55 -0.73 0.64
C GLY A 371 -26.13 0.25 -0.39
N TYR A 372 -27.45 0.41 -0.34
CA TYR A 372 -28.14 1.42 -1.13
C TYR A 372 -27.97 2.82 -0.53
N TRP A 373 -27.47 3.78 -1.29
CA TRP A 373 -27.39 5.20 -0.90
C TRP A 373 -26.58 5.40 0.40
N ASN A 374 -27.25 5.65 1.52
CA ASN A 374 -26.66 5.85 2.85
C ASN A 374 -26.62 4.61 3.73
N VAL A 375 -27.00 3.46 3.19
CA VAL A 375 -27.04 2.22 3.94
C VAL A 375 -25.64 1.64 4.06
N LEU A 376 -25.30 1.18 5.26
CA LEU A 376 -24.14 0.33 5.52
C LEU A 376 -24.58 -1.01 6.11
N TYR A 377 -23.95 -2.09 5.66
CA TYR A 377 -24.03 -3.40 6.29
C TYR A 377 -22.75 -3.65 7.08
N ALA A 378 -22.86 -3.80 8.39
CA ALA A 378 -21.74 -4.09 9.27
C ALA A 378 -21.78 -5.55 9.69
N VAL A 379 -20.69 -6.28 9.48
CA VAL A 379 -20.59 -7.72 9.77
C VAL A 379 -19.88 -7.92 11.10
N GLN A 380 -20.51 -8.67 11.99
CA GLN A 380 -19.97 -9.03 13.30
C GLN A 380 -19.13 -10.32 13.22
N ASP A 381 -18.35 -10.57 14.26
CA ASP A 381 -17.52 -11.76 14.43
C ASP A 381 -18.32 -13.08 14.49
N ASP A 382 -19.54 -13.02 15.00
CA ASP A 382 -20.48 -14.14 15.08
C ASP A 382 -21.24 -14.43 13.78
N GLY A 383 -21.05 -13.64 12.72
CA GLY A 383 -21.77 -13.78 11.45
C GLY A 383 -23.04 -12.96 11.34
N ALA A 384 -23.46 -12.25 12.39
CA ALA A 384 -24.58 -11.34 12.29
C ALA A 384 -24.26 -10.17 11.35
N ILE A 385 -25.23 -9.83 10.51
CA ILE A 385 -25.15 -8.67 9.63
C ILE A 385 -26.11 -7.62 10.17
N LEU A 386 -25.56 -6.46 10.51
CA LEU A 386 -26.30 -5.31 11.00
C LEU A 386 -26.51 -4.31 9.86
N TRP A 387 -27.73 -3.83 9.72
CA TRP A 387 -28.09 -2.75 8.82
C TRP A 387 -28.10 -1.41 9.56
N TYR A 388 -27.52 -0.40 8.92
CA TYR A 388 -27.49 0.99 9.35
C TYR A 388 -27.87 1.90 8.19
N GLU A 389 -28.58 2.98 8.45
CA GLU A 389 -28.80 4.07 7.49
C GLU A 389 -28.31 5.39 8.08
N HIS A 390 -27.45 6.08 7.32
CA HIS A 390 -26.91 7.38 7.72
C HIS A 390 -27.90 8.51 7.44
N ASP A 391 -28.89 8.73 8.32
CA ASP A 391 -29.87 9.83 8.20
C ASP A 391 -29.20 11.21 8.08
N GLY A 392 -28.04 11.36 8.71
CA GLY A 392 -27.26 12.58 8.73
C GLY A 392 -26.42 12.87 7.49
N ALA A 393 -26.35 11.99 6.49
CA ALA A 393 -25.31 12.12 5.45
C ALA A 393 -25.42 13.38 4.58
N ALA A 394 -26.62 13.92 4.37
CA ALA A 394 -26.80 15.14 3.58
C ALA A 394 -26.27 16.40 4.30
N ASN A 395 -26.24 16.37 5.63
CA ASN A 395 -25.76 17.47 6.47
C ASN A 395 -24.48 17.09 7.24
N GLU A 396 -23.94 15.90 6.95
CA GLU A 396 -22.68 15.36 7.49
C GLU A 396 -22.63 15.33 9.02
N VAL A 397 -23.75 14.94 9.63
CA VAL A 397 -23.86 14.81 11.09
C VAL A 397 -23.92 13.35 11.49
N ASN A 398 -23.38 13.01 12.65
CA ASN A 398 -23.50 11.68 13.24
C ASN A 398 -24.96 11.41 13.68
N SER A 399 -25.78 10.97 12.73
CA SER A 399 -27.19 10.61 12.93
C SER A 399 -27.51 9.37 12.11
N TRP A 400 -27.87 8.28 12.79
CA TRP A 400 -28.06 6.96 12.19
C TRP A 400 -29.36 6.31 12.63
N SER A 401 -29.99 5.60 11.70
CA SER A 401 -31.05 4.62 11.95
C SER A 401 -30.45 3.21 12.00
N GLY A 402 -30.82 2.43 13.02
CA GLY A 402 -30.25 1.10 13.29
C GLY A 402 -29.48 1.05 14.64
N PRO A 403 -28.73 -0.03 14.93
CA PRO A 403 -28.62 -1.25 14.13
C PRO A 403 -29.93 -2.02 14.04
N LYS A 404 -30.22 -2.59 12.86
CA LYS A 404 -31.21 -3.65 12.70
C LYS A 404 -30.50 -4.94 12.31
N VAL A 405 -30.77 -6.02 13.03
CA VAL A 405 -30.24 -7.34 12.66
C VAL A 405 -30.96 -7.80 11.40
N VAL A 406 -30.20 -8.04 10.34
CA VAL A 406 -30.70 -8.68 9.12
C VAL A 406 -30.25 -10.12 9.21
N GLU A 407 -31.11 -11.00 9.74
CA GLU A 407 -30.75 -12.40 9.99
C GLU A 407 -30.23 -13.05 8.71
N ALA A 408 -29.00 -13.55 8.76
CA ALA A 408 -28.35 -14.17 7.62
C ALA A 408 -28.94 -15.57 7.43
N ALA A 409 -29.48 -15.83 6.24
CA ALA A 409 -29.50 -17.17 5.70
C ALA A 409 -28.04 -17.62 5.45
N THR A 410 -27.29 -17.88 6.54
CA THR A 410 -25.93 -18.45 6.56
C THR A 410 -24.96 -17.92 5.50
N ILE A 411 -24.64 -16.63 5.58
CA ILE A 411 -23.33 -16.14 5.14
C ILE A 411 -22.34 -16.68 6.19
N GLN A 412 -21.69 -17.80 5.89
CA GLN A 412 -20.77 -18.49 6.79
C GLN A 412 -19.41 -17.81 6.74
N ILE A 413 -18.93 -17.28 7.87
CA ILE A 413 -17.59 -16.71 7.97
C ILE A 413 -16.60 -17.86 8.20
N ASP A 414 -16.23 -18.56 7.13
CA ASP A 414 -15.18 -19.58 7.17
C ASP A 414 -13.87 -18.96 6.61
N ASN A 415 -12.76 -19.10 7.35
CA ASN A 415 -11.50 -18.34 7.18
C ASN A 415 -10.65 -18.70 5.94
N TRP A 416 -11.24 -18.91 4.77
CA TRP A 416 -10.46 -19.06 3.53
C TRP A 416 -11.10 -18.43 2.31
N ILE A 417 -10.70 -17.17 2.08
CA ILE A 417 -11.10 -16.20 1.05
C ILE A 417 -12.61 -16.03 0.99
N ASP A 418 -13.11 -14.97 1.62
CA ASP A 418 -14.51 -14.56 1.55
C ASP A 418 -14.59 -13.06 1.26
N TRP A 419 -14.36 -12.68 0.00
CA TRP A 419 -14.61 -11.30 -0.45
C TRP A 419 -16.11 -11.09 -0.45
N ARG A 420 -16.59 -10.18 0.41
CA ARG A 420 -17.99 -9.79 0.46
C ARG A 420 -18.14 -8.42 -0.17
N ILE A 421 -19.01 -8.30 -1.15
CA ILE A 421 -19.23 -7.04 -1.88
C ILE A 421 -20.73 -6.86 -2.10
N SER A 422 -21.23 -5.63 -1.92
CA SER A 422 -22.62 -5.33 -2.28
C SER A 422 -22.70 -4.94 -3.75
N GLY A 423 -23.70 -5.48 -4.45
CA GLY A 423 -24.03 -5.11 -5.83
C GLY A 423 -24.74 -3.77 -6.00
N GLY A 424 -25.07 -3.08 -4.91
CA GLY A 424 -26.12 -2.08 -4.91
C GLY A 424 -27.51 -2.72 -4.87
N SER A 425 -28.54 -1.91 -4.59
CA SER A 425 -29.95 -2.32 -4.64
C SER A 425 -30.31 -3.63 -3.89
N GLY A 426 -29.61 -3.98 -2.81
CA GLY A 426 -29.91 -5.12 -1.95
C GLY A 426 -29.27 -6.45 -2.34
N TRP A 427 -28.47 -6.49 -3.41
CA TRP A 427 -27.65 -7.67 -3.74
C TRP A 427 -26.35 -7.68 -2.95
N MET A 428 -25.97 -8.88 -2.51
CA MET A 428 -24.69 -9.18 -1.87
C MET A 428 -24.05 -10.34 -2.63
N TYR A 429 -22.74 -10.27 -2.81
CA TYR A 429 -21.95 -11.34 -3.38
C TYR A 429 -20.86 -11.76 -2.42
N GLN A 430 -20.57 -13.05 -2.44
CA GLN A 430 -19.48 -13.64 -1.69
C GLN A 430 -18.72 -14.63 -2.57
N VAL A 431 -17.40 -14.67 -2.45
CA VAL A 431 -16.58 -15.71 -3.07
C VAL A 431 -16.30 -16.76 -2.02
N ARG A 432 -16.86 -17.97 -2.18
CA ARG A 432 -16.78 -19.05 -1.19
C ARG A 432 -15.91 -20.19 -1.67
N ARG A 433 -15.06 -20.73 -0.80
CA ARG A 433 -14.39 -22.02 -1.02
C ARG A 433 -15.20 -23.15 -0.38
N SER A 434 -15.55 -24.17 -1.15
CA SER A 434 -16.14 -25.41 -0.65
C SER A 434 -15.20 -26.60 -0.86
N GLU A 435 -15.15 -27.50 0.13
CA GLU A 435 -14.50 -28.80 -0.03
C GLU A 435 -15.36 -29.67 -0.94
N GLY A 436 -14.82 -30.08 -2.08
CA GLY A 436 -15.55 -30.93 -3.01
C GLY A 436 -15.90 -32.28 -2.38
N VAL A 437 -17.16 -32.71 -2.49
CA VAL A 437 -17.58 -34.07 -2.12
C VAL A 437 -17.02 -35.06 -3.16
N GLY A 438 -15.76 -35.45 -2.98
CA GLY A 438 -15.12 -36.52 -3.73
C GLY A 438 -15.41 -37.85 -3.04
N GLY A 439 -16.34 -38.63 -3.59
CA GLY A 439 -16.48 -40.03 -3.20
C GLY A 439 -15.18 -40.81 -3.49
N GLY A 440 -14.39 -41.07 -2.44
CA GLY A 440 -13.26 -42.00 -2.45
C GLY A 440 -11.92 -41.43 -2.94
N LEU A 441 -10.94 -41.35 -2.01
CA LEU A 441 -9.47 -41.40 -2.18
C LEU A 441 -8.82 -40.77 -3.44
N LYS A 442 -9.37 -39.69 -3.99
CA LYS A 442 -8.65 -38.77 -4.89
C LYS A 442 -8.79 -37.36 -4.34
N GLN A 443 -7.66 -36.66 -4.20
CA GLN A 443 -7.53 -35.28 -3.71
C GLN A 443 -8.75 -34.42 -4.07
N ALA A 444 -9.46 -33.94 -3.05
CA ALA A 444 -10.55 -33.00 -3.21
C ALA A 444 -9.98 -31.69 -3.79
N ILE A 445 -10.34 -31.34 -5.02
CA ILE A 445 -10.02 -30.04 -5.60
C ILE A 445 -10.99 -29.04 -4.95
N PRO A 446 -10.50 -27.98 -4.28
CA PRO A 446 -11.38 -26.97 -3.70
C PRO A 446 -12.18 -26.28 -4.81
N ARG A 447 -13.48 -26.13 -4.61
CA ARG A 447 -14.33 -25.34 -5.51
C ARG A 447 -14.47 -23.94 -4.95
N ILE A 448 -13.95 -22.96 -5.68
CA ILE A 448 -14.14 -21.55 -5.34
C ILE A 448 -15.28 -21.02 -6.21
N THR A 449 -16.39 -20.61 -5.59
CA THR A 449 -17.63 -20.21 -6.23
C THR A 449 -17.98 -18.77 -5.91
N LEU A 450 -18.54 -18.03 -6.87
CA LEU A 450 -19.26 -16.80 -6.58
C LEU A 450 -20.69 -17.16 -6.22
N GLU A 451 -21.15 -16.69 -5.07
CA GLU A 451 -22.52 -16.82 -4.61
C GLU A 451 -23.17 -15.44 -4.48
N SER A 452 -24.49 -15.38 -4.67
CA SER A 452 -25.28 -14.17 -4.46
C SER A 452 -26.40 -14.38 -3.46
N ALA A 453 -26.69 -13.36 -2.67
CA ALA A 453 -27.83 -13.29 -1.77
C ALA A 453 -28.53 -11.94 -1.93
N TYR A 454 -29.85 -11.93 -1.83
CA TYR A 454 -30.66 -10.73 -1.97
C TYR A 454 -31.38 -10.39 -0.67
N HIS A 455 -31.31 -9.14 -0.27
CA HIS A 455 -32.05 -8.61 0.87
C HIS A 455 -33.16 -7.69 0.38
N ALA A 456 -34.42 -8.14 0.43
CA ALA A 456 -35.55 -7.39 -0.09
C ALA A 456 -35.82 -6.08 0.65
N GLY A 457 -35.58 -6.04 1.97
CA GLY A 457 -35.74 -4.85 2.80
C GLY A 457 -34.49 -3.97 2.86
N TYR A 458 -33.64 -3.99 1.85
CA TYR A 458 -32.36 -3.27 1.86
C TYR A 458 -32.45 -1.76 2.12
N LYS A 459 -33.61 -1.14 1.83
CA LYS A 459 -33.88 0.28 2.13
C LYS A 459 -34.36 0.54 3.55
N THR A 460 -34.91 -0.45 4.22
CA THR A 460 -35.57 -0.29 5.53
C THR A 460 -34.87 -1.05 6.65
N GLY A 461 -33.98 -1.98 6.30
CA GLY A 461 -33.36 -2.92 7.22
C GLY A 461 -34.29 -4.01 7.73
N GLU A 462 -35.45 -4.21 7.09
CA GLU A 462 -36.42 -5.23 7.49
C GLU A 462 -36.20 -6.57 6.77
N GLY A 463 -36.38 -7.66 7.51
CA GLY A 463 -36.29 -9.01 6.97
C GLY A 463 -34.86 -9.53 6.93
N SER A 464 -34.62 -10.48 6.03
CA SER A 464 -33.41 -11.30 5.99
C SER A 464 -32.86 -11.37 4.57
N PHE A 465 -31.58 -11.74 4.45
CA PHE A 465 -31.02 -12.15 3.17
C PHE A 465 -31.66 -13.47 2.72
N SER A 466 -31.83 -13.61 1.40
CA SER A 466 -32.17 -14.90 0.79
C SER A 466 -31.04 -15.92 1.02
N GLN A 467 -31.37 -17.20 0.88
CA GLN A 467 -30.35 -18.25 0.83
C GLN A 467 -29.36 -17.95 -0.32
N PRO A 468 -28.04 -18.08 -0.11
CA PRO A 468 -27.05 -17.86 -1.14
C PRO A 468 -27.26 -18.81 -2.33
N ALA A 469 -27.22 -18.27 -3.55
CA ALA A 469 -27.28 -19.02 -4.79
C ALA A 469 -25.93 -18.94 -5.50
N THR A 470 -25.39 -20.08 -5.94
CA THR A 470 -24.15 -20.11 -6.73
C THR A 470 -24.38 -19.50 -8.12
N LEU A 471 -23.68 -18.40 -8.42
CA LEU A 471 -23.70 -17.74 -9.73
C LEU A 471 -22.68 -18.32 -10.69
N ALA A 472 -21.49 -18.67 -10.20
CA ALA A 472 -20.42 -19.16 -11.05
C ALA A 472 -19.40 -20.01 -10.28
N ASN A 473 -18.78 -20.94 -11.00
CA ASN A 473 -17.72 -21.80 -10.50
C ASN A 473 -16.35 -21.25 -10.95
N GLN A 474 -15.28 -21.51 -10.17
CA GLN A 474 -13.89 -21.14 -10.47
C GLN A 474 -13.59 -19.63 -10.41
N TRP A 475 -13.99 -18.99 -9.31
CA TRP A 475 -13.65 -17.58 -9.03
C TRP A 475 -12.24 -17.37 -8.45
N SER A 476 -11.43 -18.43 -8.37
CA SER A 476 -10.08 -18.42 -7.82
C SER A 476 -9.03 -17.68 -8.67
N GLN A 477 -9.40 -17.25 -9.87
CA GLN A 477 -8.52 -16.55 -10.81
C GLN A 477 -8.36 -15.06 -10.50
N TYR A 478 -9.24 -14.51 -9.68
CA TYR A 478 -9.16 -13.13 -9.22
C TYR A 478 -8.45 -13.10 -7.87
N ARG A 479 -7.72 -12.04 -7.58
CA ARG A 479 -7.07 -11.77 -6.30
C ARG A 479 -7.81 -10.68 -5.52
N ILE A 480 -8.43 -9.75 -6.23
CA ILE A 480 -9.29 -8.68 -5.71
C ILE A 480 -10.61 -8.76 -6.46
N VAL A 481 -11.72 -8.70 -5.73
CA VAL A 481 -13.07 -8.59 -6.30
C VAL A 481 -13.79 -7.43 -5.63
N PHE A 482 -14.42 -6.57 -6.43
CA PHE A 482 -15.15 -5.40 -5.95
C PHE A 482 -16.40 -5.17 -6.82
N SER A 483 -17.43 -4.54 -6.26
CA SER A 483 -18.62 -4.21 -7.04
C SER A 483 -18.50 -2.86 -7.72
N GLY A 484 -19.03 -2.78 -8.94
CA GLY A 484 -19.22 -1.56 -9.70
C GLY A 484 -20.60 -0.91 -9.54
N SER A 485 -21.44 -1.35 -8.59
CA SER A 485 -22.88 -1.04 -8.48
C SER A 485 -23.73 -1.61 -9.63
N ASN A 486 -25.06 -1.51 -9.56
CA ASN A 486 -26.01 -2.06 -10.54
C ASN A 486 -25.69 -3.50 -10.99
N ASN A 487 -25.31 -4.35 -10.02
CA ASN A 487 -24.97 -5.76 -10.21
C ASN A 487 -23.71 -6.03 -11.06
N VAL A 488 -22.90 -5.00 -11.31
CA VAL A 488 -21.58 -5.13 -11.93
C VAL A 488 -20.57 -5.61 -10.90
N ILE A 489 -19.73 -6.56 -11.31
CA ILE A 489 -18.69 -7.17 -10.50
C ILE A 489 -17.38 -7.09 -11.26
N PHE A 490 -16.36 -6.54 -10.63
CA PHE A 490 -15.01 -6.49 -11.16
C PHE A 490 -14.12 -7.51 -10.45
N GLY A 491 -13.23 -8.14 -11.21
CA GLY A 491 -12.18 -9.02 -10.68
C GLY A 491 -10.82 -8.62 -11.23
N ILE A 492 -9.80 -8.54 -10.38
CA ILE A 492 -8.41 -8.31 -10.80
C ILE A 492 -7.66 -9.63 -10.67
N SER A 493 -7.07 -10.14 -11.76
CA SER A 493 -6.27 -11.37 -11.74
C SER A 493 -4.83 -11.15 -11.26
N ASP A 494 -4.12 -12.24 -10.99
CA ASP A 494 -2.71 -12.21 -10.53
C ASP A 494 -1.74 -11.59 -11.54
N ASP A 495 -2.14 -11.51 -12.81
CA ASP A 495 -1.39 -10.82 -13.87
C ASP A 495 -1.80 -9.35 -14.07
N GLY A 496 -2.67 -8.82 -13.20
CA GLY A 496 -3.06 -7.42 -13.20
C GLY A 496 -4.15 -7.02 -14.19
N ARG A 497 -4.74 -7.99 -14.89
CA ARG A 497 -5.92 -7.71 -15.74
C ARG A 497 -7.15 -7.44 -14.90
N LEU A 498 -7.89 -6.41 -15.29
CA LEU A 498 -9.20 -6.06 -14.73
C LEU A 498 -10.29 -6.65 -15.62
N TRP A 499 -11.11 -7.48 -15.00
CA TRP A 499 -12.19 -8.23 -15.63
C TRP A 499 -13.53 -7.70 -15.15
N TRP A 500 -14.43 -7.48 -16.11
CA TRP A 500 -15.80 -7.08 -15.87
C TRP A 500 -16.75 -8.28 -15.97
N HIS A 501 -17.73 -8.30 -15.09
CA HIS A 501 -18.85 -9.23 -15.07
C HIS A 501 -20.12 -8.49 -14.70
N ARG A 502 -21.27 -9.06 -15.05
CA ARG A 502 -22.57 -8.53 -14.64
C ARG A 502 -23.54 -9.63 -14.27
N HIS A 503 -24.12 -9.52 -13.08
CA HIS A 503 -25.15 -10.43 -12.63
C HIS A 503 -26.51 -9.97 -13.19
N ASP A 504 -27.20 -10.89 -13.88
CA ASP A 504 -28.59 -10.74 -14.32
C ASP A 504 -29.53 -11.40 -13.29
N PRO A 505 -30.22 -10.61 -12.44
CA PRO A 505 -31.09 -11.16 -11.41
C PRO A 505 -32.33 -11.86 -11.95
N VAL A 506 -32.75 -11.55 -13.18
CA VAL A 506 -33.98 -12.09 -13.77
C VAL A 506 -33.75 -13.56 -14.15
N HIS A 507 -32.59 -13.84 -14.72
CA HIS A 507 -32.23 -15.18 -15.18
C HIS A 507 -31.28 -15.92 -14.22
N GLY A 508 -30.75 -15.24 -13.20
CA GLY A 508 -29.79 -15.81 -12.25
C GLY A 508 -28.44 -16.16 -12.90
N SER A 509 -28.11 -15.51 -14.02
CA SER A 509 -26.90 -15.77 -14.80
C SER A 509 -25.86 -14.67 -14.61
N LEU A 510 -24.61 -14.99 -14.91
CA LEU A 510 -23.50 -14.06 -14.90
C LEU A 510 -22.97 -13.84 -16.32
N GLU A 511 -22.99 -12.60 -16.79
CA GLU A 511 -22.37 -12.15 -18.04
C GLU A 511 -20.89 -11.83 -17.83
N GLY A 512 -20.07 -12.01 -18.88
CA GLY A 512 -18.60 -11.93 -18.82
C GLY A 512 -17.92 -13.32 -18.80
N PRO A 513 -16.60 -13.39 -18.54
CA PRO A 513 -15.68 -12.29 -18.28
C PRO A 513 -15.37 -11.45 -19.53
N VAL A 514 -15.26 -10.13 -19.37
CA VAL A 514 -14.73 -9.22 -20.38
C VAL A 514 -13.52 -8.48 -19.82
N GLU A 515 -12.38 -8.52 -20.50
CA GLU A 515 -11.20 -7.76 -20.09
C GLU A 515 -11.47 -6.27 -20.39
N VAL A 516 -11.42 -5.44 -19.35
CA VAL A 516 -11.67 -4.00 -19.45
C VAL A 516 -10.44 -3.17 -19.10
N GLY A 517 -9.37 -3.76 -18.59
CA GLY A 517 -8.13 -3.04 -18.32
C GLY A 517 -6.98 -3.97 -17.92
N SER A 518 -5.78 -3.42 -17.80
CA SER A 518 -4.57 -4.12 -17.38
C SER A 518 -3.71 -3.25 -16.47
N GLY A 519 -2.80 -3.87 -15.71
CA GLY A 519 -1.92 -3.19 -14.74
C GLY A 519 -2.63 -2.71 -13.47
N TRP A 520 -3.77 -3.30 -13.10
CA TRP A 520 -4.53 -2.92 -11.90
C TRP A 520 -3.99 -3.53 -10.61
N ASP A 521 -3.00 -4.41 -10.72
CA ASP A 521 -2.30 -5.03 -9.60
C ASP A 521 -1.29 -4.14 -8.88
N ILE A 522 -1.01 -2.98 -9.46
CA ILE A 522 -0.20 -1.92 -8.84
C ILE A 522 -0.86 -1.30 -7.61
N PHE A 523 -2.18 -1.46 -7.47
CA PHE A 523 -2.94 -0.84 -6.40
C PHE A 523 -3.04 -1.77 -5.21
N ARG A 524 -2.75 -1.22 -4.02
CA ARG A 524 -2.98 -1.87 -2.73
C ARG A 524 -4.47 -2.08 -2.48
N ASN A 525 -5.28 -1.07 -2.82
CA ASN A 525 -6.73 -1.10 -2.70
C ASN A 525 -7.38 -0.62 -3.99
N VAL A 526 -8.39 -1.35 -4.46
CA VAL A 526 -9.23 -0.96 -5.59
C VAL A 526 -10.69 -1.08 -5.18
N PHE A 527 -11.48 -0.04 -5.45
CA PHE A 527 -12.91 -0.03 -5.19
C PHE A 527 -13.63 0.90 -6.17
N SER A 528 -14.96 0.81 -6.25
CA SER A 528 -15.76 1.68 -7.09
C SER A 528 -16.82 2.40 -6.26
N SER A 529 -17.11 3.66 -6.60
CA SER A 529 -18.29 4.38 -6.06
C SER A 529 -19.53 4.23 -6.94
N GLY A 530 -19.52 3.28 -7.87
CA GLY A 530 -20.56 3.12 -8.89
C GLY A 530 -20.42 4.09 -10.06
N ASN A 531 -21.35 4.01 -11.00
CA ASN A 531 -21.38 4.87 -12.20
C ASN A 531 -20.07 4.86 -13.01
N GLY A 532 -19.34 3.74 -12.98
CA GLY A 532 -18.08 3.56 -13.69
C GLY A 532 -16.86 4.18 -13.01
N MET A 533 -17.04 4.89 -11.90
CA MET A 533 -15.94 5.47 -11.16
C MET A 533 -15.20 4.39 -10.36
N ILE A 534 -13.92 4.23 -10.61
CA ILE A 534 -13.04 3.28 -9.94
C ILE A 534 -11.85 4.02 -9.35
N PHE A 535 -11.55 3.71 -8.11
CA PHE A 535 -10.44 4.27 -7.36
C PHE A 535 -9.39 3.20 -7.13
N GLY A 536 -8.13 3.55 -7.39
CA GLY A 536 -6.97 2.77 -7.04
C GLY A 536 -6.10 3.54 -6.06
N ILE A 537 -5.74 2.93 -4.94
CA ILE A 537 -4.81 3.50 -3.96
C ILE A 537 -3.48 2.77 -4.07
N TYR A 538 -2.42 3.54 -4.30
CA TYR A 538 -1.06 3.01 -4.34
C TYR A 538 -0.58 2.61 -2.93
N PRO A 539 0.46 1.76 -2.84
CA PRO A 539 1.13 1.46 -1.58
C PRO A 539 1.66 2.69 -0.82
N ASN A 540 1.87 3.83 -1.49
CA ASN A 540 2.28 5.09 -0.86
C ASN A 540 1.09 5.96 -0.35
N GLY A 541 -0.15 5.51 -0.53
CA GLY A 541 -1.36 6.19 -0.07
C GLY A 541 -1.93 7.23 -1.03
N THR A 542 -1.29 7.43 -2.19
CA THR A 542 -1.86 8.26 -3.26
C THR A 542 -3.05 7.55 -3.89
N MET A 543 -4.19 8.22 -3.95
CA MET A 543 -5.39 7.71 -4.61
C MET A 543 -5.52 8.28 -6.03
N MET A 544 -5.83 7.43 -7.00
CA MET A 544 -6.17 7.80 -8.37
C MET A 544 -7.60 7.40 -8.69
N GLY A 545 -8.34 8.30 -9.34
CA GLY A 545 -9.66 8.06 -9.89
C GLY A 545 -9.58 7.74 -11.39
N TYR A 546 -10.39 6.79 -11.80
CA TYR A 546 -10.59 6.33 -13.17
C TYR A 546 -12.07 6.25 -13.45
N LEU A 547 -12.50 6.57 -14.67
CA LEU A 547 -13.87 6.40 -15.10
C LEU A 547 -13.92 5.43 -16.27
N LEU A 548 -14.64 4.33 -16.11
CA LEU A 548 -14.97 3.39 -17.18
C LEU A 548 -16.31 3.79 -17.80
N ASN A 549 -16.34 4.10 -19.10
CA ASN A 549 -17.56 4.60 -19.73
C ASN A 549 -18.61 3.49 -19.94
N GLU A 550 -18.20 2.32 -20.43
CA GLU A 550 -19.09 1.18 -20.70
C GLU A 550 -19.32 0.29 -19.48
N TRP A 551 -19.20 0.83 -18.27
CA TRP A 551 -19.19 0.04 -17.04
C TRP A 551 -20.52 -0.71 -16.78
N GLU A 552 -21.67 -0.19 -17.21
CA GLU A 552 -22.97 -0.74 -16.80
C GLU A 552 -23.37 -1.97 -17.62
N LEU A 553 -23.08 -1.96 -18.93
CA LEU A 553 -23.47 -3.03 -19.86
C LEU A 553 -22.26 -3.77 -20.45
N GLY A 554 -21.05 -3.31 -20.14
CA GLY A 554 -19.82 -3.84 -20.72
C GLY A 554 -19.57 -3.31 -22.14
N PRO A 555 -18.33 -3.40 -22.64
CA PRO A 555 -18.03 -3.03 -24.01
C PRO A 555 -18.58 -4.10 -24.97
N HIS A 556 -19.67 -3.79 -25.67
CA HIS A 556 -20.34 -4.73 -26.58
C HIS A 556 -19.60 -4.93 -27.91
N ASP A 557 -18.89 -3.92 -28.40
CA ASP A 557 -18.15 -3.94 -29.68
C ASP A 557 -16.93 -3.01 -29.63
N GLY A 558 -15.81 -3.47 -29.04
CA GLY A 558 -14.55 -2.73 -28.99
C GLY A 558 -13.82 -2.82 -27.63
N PRO A 559 -12.61 -2.26 -27.51
CA PRO A 559 -11.94 -2.16 -26.22
C PRO A 559 -12.70 -1.21 -25.29
N ALA A 560 -12.68 -1.49 -23.98
CA ALA A 560 -13.21 -0.60 -22.95
C ALA A 560 -12.58 0.79 -23.03
N THR A 561 -13.36 1.85 -22.81
CA THR A 561 -12.88 3.23 -22.84
C THR A 561 -12.83 3.82 -21.44
N TRP A 562 -11.73 4.52 -21.16
CA TRP A 562 -11.42 5.06 -19.84
C TRP A 562 -11.16 6.55 -19.89
N VAL A 563 -11.49 7.22 -18.80
CA VAL A 563 -11.07 8.59 -18.50
C VAL A 563 -10.27 8.61 -17.20
N GLY A 564 -9.20 9.40 -17.17
CA GLY A 564 -8.21 9.41 -16.10
C GLY A 564 -6.87 8.78 -16.53
N PRO A 565 -5.96 8.51 -15.58
CA PRO A 565 -6.12 8.69 -14.15
C PRO A 565 -6.19 10.16 -13.71
N VAL A 566 -6.81 10.42 -12.56
CA VAL A 566 -6.74 11.71 -11.85
C VAL A 566 -6.35 11.51 -10.41
N PRO A 567 -5.36 12.26 -9.89
CA PRO A 567 -5.07 12.24 -8.47
C PRO A 567 -6.30 12.74 -7.70
N VAL A 568 -6.85 11.87 -6.87
CA VAL A 568 -7.88 12.26 -5.92
C VAL A 568 -7.14 12.81 -4.71
N GLY A 569 -7.05 14.14 -4.62
CA GLY A 569 -6.44 14.79 -3.45
C GLY A 569 -7.07 14.28 -2.15
N GLY A 570 -6.41 14.43 -1.01
CA GLY A 570 -6.93 13.93 0.26
C GLY A 570 -5.83 13.66 1.28
N PRO A 571 -6.19 13.12 2.46
CA PRO A 571 -5.21 12.65 3.43
C PRO A 571 -4.44 11.43 2.90
N ASN A 572 -3.45 10.94 3.65
CA ASN A 572 -2.82 9.66 3.34
C ASN A 572 -3.86 8.53 3.46
N TRP A 573 -4.36 8.05 2.32
CA TRP A 573 -5.46 7.07 2.27
C TRP A 573 -5.08 5.69 2.83
N ASN A 574 -3.78 5.39 2.94
CA ASN A 574 -3.31 4.18 3.61
C ASN A 574 -3.40 4.23 5.13
N GLY A 575 -3.64 5.41 5.71
CA GLY A 575 -3.83 5.57 7.15
C GLY A 575 -5.17 5.05 7.68
N PHE A 576 -6.12 4.69 6.80
CA PHE A 576 -7.43 4.19 7.20
C PHE A 576 -7.46 2.66 7.27
N GLN A 577 -8.16 2.14 8.28
CA GLN A 577 -8.39 0.70 8.44
C GLN A 577 -9.26 0.15 7.30
N ARG A 578 -10.23 0.93 6.83
CA ARG A 578 -11.16 0.56 5.76
C ARG A 578 -11.68 1.80 5.05
N ILE A 579 -11.88 1.72 3.75
CA ILE A 579 -12.53 2.75 2.93
C ILE A 579 -13.77 2.10 2.32
N ILE A 580 -14.92 2.74 2.49
CA ILE A 580 -16.23 2.24 2.09
C ILE A 580 -16.83 3.26 1.12
N PRO A 581 -16.98 2.92 -0.17
CA PRO A 581 -17.58 3.83 -1.14
C PRO A 581 -19.07 4.01 -0.88
N ARG A 582 -19.61 5.22 -1.06
CA ARG A 582 -21.06 5.43 -1.05
C ARG A 582 -21.61 5.35 -2.47
N PHE A 583 -22.64 4.51 -2.69
CA PHE A 583 -23.27 4.35 -4.00
C PHE A 583 -24.47 5.31 -4.13
N ASP A 584 -24.32 6.38 -4.91
CA ASP A 584 -25.43 7.25 -5.27
C ASP A 584 -26.19 6.68 -6.49
N GLU A 585 -27.20 5.86 -6.24
CA GLU A 585 -28.19 5.50 -7.26
C GLU A 585 -29.24 6.63 -7.36
N GLY A 586 -28.98 7.66 -8.17
CA GLY A 586 -29.99 8.69 -8.43
C GLY A 586 -29.50 9.99 -9.09
N SER A 587 -29.79 10.12 -10.39
CA SER A 587 -29.76 11.33 -11.21
C SER A 587 -28.39 12.00 -11.45
N ILE A 588 -27.73 11.57 -12.53
CA ILE A 588 -27.19 12.58 -13.45
C ILE A 588 -28.40 13.43 -13.86
N THR A 589 -28.52 14.64 -13.31
CA THR A 589 -29.54 15.57 -13.77
C THR A 589 -29.10 16.06 -15.14
N VAL A 590 -29.67 15.48 -16.19
CA VAL A 590 -29.52 15.98 -17.57
C VAL A 590 -30.15 17.37 -17.61
N LYS A 591 -29.37 18.41 -17.89
CA LYS A 591 -29.89 19.68 -18.38
C LYS A 591 -29.53 19.85 -19.84
#